data_AF-A0A1G4IIY1-F1
#
_entry.id   AF-A0A1G4IIY1-F1
#
_cell.length_a   1.000
_cell.length_b   1.000
_cell.length_c   1.000
_cell.angle_alpha   90.00
_cell.angle_beta   90.00
_cell.angle_gamma   90.00
#
_symmetry.space_group_name_H-M   'P 1'
#
loop_
_entity.id
_entity.type
_entity.pdbx_description
1 polymer ?
#
loop_
_entity_poly.entity_id
_entity_poly.type
_entity_poly.pdbx_seq_one_letter_code
_entity_poly.pdbx_strand_id
1 'polypeptide(L)'
;MSLQTTLIQSIKEVNPCIVLFASVVQVAFAALWYKLIVKTIVDYHLAADKGVRRVEHILQRYPPYVHWIVTLLSACFRIVFIATIVGICKGNSLHDYQNAALLVAGISCVSQHLSIQHQRPLPLLAADVGYEVIAALLASLTYYAIMTVNVF
;
A
#
# COMPACT_ATOMS: atom_id res chain seq x y z
N MET A 1 -9.27 26.52 -15.44
CA MET A 1 -9.44 25.08 -15.70
C MET A 1 -10.26 24.48 -14.57
N SER A 2 -11.17 23.56 -14.87
CA SER A 2 -11.92 22.85 -13.83
C SER A 2 -11.04 21.77 -13.20
N LEU A 3 -11.29 21.45 -11.93
CA LEU A 3 -10.52 20.43 -11.18
C LEU A 3 -10.55 19.05 -11.86
N GLN A 4 -11.63 18.73 -12.57
CA GLN A 4 -11.75 17.52 -13.38
C GLN A 4 -10.75 17.50 -14.55
N THR A 5 -10.56 18.64 -15.24
CA THR A 5 -9.62 18.72 -16.37
C THR A 5 -8.17 18.54 -15.94
N THR A 6 -7.78 19.10 -14.78
CA THR A 6 -6.42 18.93 -14.24
C THR A 6 -6.17 17.49 -13.81
N LEU A 7 -7.14 16.83 -13.16
CA LEU A 7 -7.01 15.42 -12.78
C LEU A 7 -6.82 14.50 -13.98
N ILE A 8 -7.65 14.64 -15.01
CA ILE A 8 -7.57 13.79 -16.22
C ILE A 8 -6.23 14.00 -16.92
N GLN A 9 -5.75 15.24 -16.98
CA GLN A 9 -4.46 15.55 -17.59
C GLN A 9 -3.30 14.94 -16.80
N SER A 10 -3.29 15.09 -15.47
CA SER A 10 -2.26 14.47 -14.63
C SER A 10 -2.26 12.94 -14.73
N ILE A 11 -3.42 12.28 -14.83
CA ILE A 11 -3.49 10.82 -15.03
C ILE A 11 -2.91 10.41 -16.39
N LYS A 12 -3.16 11.20 -17.44
CA LYS A 12 -2.62 10.92 -18.79
C LYS A 12 -1.10 11.02 -18.87
N GLU A 13 -0.48 11.82 -18.01
CA GLU A 13 0.97 11.98 -17.94
C GLU A 13 1.66 10.83 -17.19
N VAL A 14 0.90 9.95 -16.52
CA VAL A 14 1.45 8.78 -15.82
C VAL A 14 1.77 7.66 -16.81
N ASN A 15 3.05 7.29 -16.91
CA ASN A 15 3.47 6.18 -17.75
C ASN A 15 3.02 4.83 -17.13
N PRO A 16 2.16 4.04 -17.82
CA PRO A 16 1.62 2.79 -17.28
C PRO A 16 2.69 1.72 -17.06
N CYS A 17 3.78 1.71 -17.83
CA CYS A 17 4.88 0.76 -17.66
C CYS A 17 5.60 0.98 -16.32
N ILE A 18 5.81 2.25 -15.93
CA ILE A 18 6.42 2.61 -14.64
C ILE A 18 5.52 2.16 -13.50
N VAL A 19 4.20 2.35 -13.63
CA VAL A 19 3.21 1.91 -12.63
C VAL A 19 3.25 0.40 -12.43
N LEU A 20 3.31 -0.37 -13.53
CA LEU A 20 3.39 -1.83 -13.45
C LEU A 20 4.69 -2.31 -12.81
N PHE A 21 5.83 -1.71 -13.15
CA PHE A 21 7.10 -2.14 -12.54
C PHE A 21 7.15 -1.81 -11.04
N ALA A 22 6.75 -0.58 -10.67
CA ALA A 22 6.71 -0.16 -9.27
C ALA A 22 5.65 -0.96 -8.46
N SER A 23 4.57 -1.42 -9.08
CA SER A 23 3.58 -2.27 -8.40
C SER A 23 4.10 -3.68 -8.15
N VAL A 24 4.90 -4.26 -9.07
CA VAL A 24 5.57 -5.56 -8.84
C VAL A 24 6.52 -5.49 -7.64
N VAL A 25 7.29 -4.41 -7.49
CA VAL A 25 8.18 -4.22 -6.33
C VAL A 25 7.37 -4.17 -5.02
N GLN A 26 6.25 -3.45 -5.00
CA GLN A 26 5.35 -3.41 -3.85
C GLN A 26 4.71 -4.77 -3.53
N VAL A 27 4.35 -5.55 -4.55
CA VAL A 27 3.81 -6.90 -4.38
C VAL A 27 4.85 -7.84 -3.77
N ALA A 28 6.12 -7.75 -4.21
CA ALA A 28 7.21 -8.50 -3.60
C ALA A 28 7.44 -8.09 -2.13
N PHE A 29 7.39 -6.78 -1.85
CA PHE A 29 7.44 -6.26 -0.47
C PHE A 29 6.27 -6.77 0.39
N ALA A 30 5.05 -6.79 -0.14
CA ALA A 30 3.87 -7.30 0.57
C ALA A 30 4.03 -8.77 0.96
N ALA A 31 4.57 -9.59 0.06
CA ALA A 31 4.85 -10.99 0.34
C ALA A 31 5.90 -11.17 1.47
N LEU A 32 6.96 -10.36 1.44
CA LEU A 32 7.99 -10.35 2.48
C LEU A 32 7.42 -9.87 3.83
N TRP A 33 6.66 -8.78 3.82
CA TRP A 33 6.03 -8.21 5.02
C TRP A 33 5.10 -9.21 5.69
N TYR A 34 4.25 -9.87 4.90
CA TYR A 34 3.35 -10.89 5.41
C TYR A 34 4.13 -12.06 6.04
N LYS A 35 5.13 -12.59 5.32
CA LYS A 35 5.90 -13.76 5.77
C LYS A 35 6.73 -13.50 7.03
N LEU A 36 7.30 -12.30 7.16
CA LEU A 36 8.26 -11.99 8.23
C LEU A 36 7.59 -11.34 9.45
N ILE A 37 6.61 -10.46 9.25
CA ILE A 37 6.04 -9.65 10.33
C ILE A 37 4.66 -10.17 10.70
N VAL A 38 3.72 -10.15 9.75
CA VAL A 38 2.31 -10.48 10.04
C VAL A 38 2.19 -11.93 10.53
N LYS A 39 2.83 -12.88 9.83
CA LYS A 39 2.82 -14.28 10.22
C LYS A 39 3.37 -14.49 11.63
N THR A 40 4.49 -13.85 11.97
CA THR A 40 5.10 -13.97 13.31
C THR A 40 4.18 -13.45 14.41
N ILE A 41 3.50 -12.31 14.17
CA ILE A 41 2.54 -11.74 15.13
C ILE A 41 1.32 -12.66 15.29
N VAL A 42 0.79 -13.19 14.18
CA VAL A 42 -0.35 -14.11 14.19
C VAL A 42 0.02 -15.41 14.91
N ASP A 43 1.16 -16.02 14.58
CA ASP A 43 1.64 -17.26 15.20
C ASP A 43 1.85 -17.07 16.71
N TYR A 44 2.38 -15.91 17.15
CA TYR A 44 2.52 -15.57 18.56
C TYR A 44 1.17 -15.50 19.28
N HIS A 45 0.18 -14.79 18.70
CA HIS A 45 -1.14 -14.68 19.29
C HIS A 45 -1.90 -16.01 19.30
N LEU A 46 -1.77 -16.82 18.25
CA LEU A 46 -2.33 -18.18 18.20
C LEU A 46 -1.70 -19.11 19.24
N ALA A 47 -0.38 -18.99 19.47
CA ALA A 47 0.32 -19.77 20.49
C ALA A 47 -0.04 -19.33 21.92
N ALA A 48 -0.40 -18.05 22.11
CA ALA A 48 -0.90 -17.51 23.36
C ALA A 48 -2.36 -17.93 23.63
N ASP A 49 -3.20 -17.96 22.59
CA ASP A 49 -4.60 -18.44 22.64
C ASP A 49 -4.67 -19.98 22.60
N LYS A 50 -4.09 -20.65 23.61
CA LYS A 50 -4.06 -22.13 23.75
C LYS A 50 -5.43 -22.83 23.89
N GLY A 51 -6.55 -22.17 23.63
CA GLY A 51 -7.89 -22.70 23.94
C GLY A 51 -8.95 -22.65 22.84
N VAL A 52 -8.75 -21.94 21.73
CA VAL A 52 -9.86 -21.70 20.78
C VAL A 52 -9.45 -21.99 19.35
N ARG A 53 -9.70 -23.24 18.91
CA ARG A 53 -9.62 -23.76 17.53
C ARG A 53 -10.47 -23.01 16.46
N ARG A 54 -11.00 -21.81 16.74
CA ARG A 54 -11.90 -21.08 15.82
C ARG A 54 -11.17 -20.28 14.72
N VAL A 55 -9.85 -20.15 14.78
CA VAL A 55 -9.12 -19.22 13.90
C VAL A 55 -8.71 -19.85 12.55
N GLU A 56 -8.60 -21.17 12.46
CA GLU A 56 -8.20 -21.86 11.21
C GLU A 56 -9.20 -21.61 10.07
N HIS A 57 -10.49 -21.42 10.36
CA HIS A 57 -11.52 -21.13 9.36
C HIS A 57 -11.54 -19.66 8.87
N ILE A 58 -10.87 -18.73 9.55
CA ILE A 58 -10.84 -17.31 9.15
C ILE A 58 -9.74 -17.04 8.12
N LEU A 59 -8.63 -17.81 8.15
CA LEU A 59 -7.46 -17.57 7.29
C LEU A 59 -7.67 -17.95 5.81
N GLN A 60 -8.66 -18.77 5.46
CA GLN A 60 -8.87 -19.26 4.08
C GLN A 60 -10.19 -18.80 3.46
N ARG A 61 -10.67 -17.60 3.78
CA ARG A 61 -11.96 -17.12 3.23
C ARG A 61 -11.91 -16.80 1.73
N TYR A 62 -10.73 -16.52 1.19
CA TYR A 62 -10.52 -16.21 -0.23
C TYR A 62 -9.35 -17.01 -0.80
N PRO A 63 -9.40 -17.39 -2.08
CA PRO A 63 -8.32 -18.11 -2.70
C PRO A 63 -7.07 -17.23 -2.86
N PRO A 64 -5.85 -17.83 -2.94
CA PRO A 64 -4.60 -17.07 -2.95
C PRO A 64 -4.50 -16.06 -4.10
N TYR A 65 -5.01 -16.40 -5.28
CA TYR A 65 -4.94 -15.52 -6.46
C TYR A 65 -5.73 -14.21 -6.28
N VAL A 66 -6.83 -14.22 -5.52
CA VAL A 66 -7.62 -13.02 -5.24
C VAL A 66 -6.78 -12.02 -4.42
N HIS A 67 -6.00 -12.51 -3.46
CA HIS A 67 -5.12 -11.67 -2.66
C HIS A 67 -4.07 -11.00 -3.55
N TRP A 68 -3.38 -11.76 -4.39
CA TRP A 68 -2.37 -11.21 -5.31
C TRP A 68 -2.94 -10.15 -6.25
N ILE A 69 -4.13 -10.40 -6.82
CA ILE A 69 -4.81 -9.44 -7.70
C ILE A 69 -5.17 -8.16 -6.94
N VAL A 70 -5.77 -8.27 -5.76
CA VAL A 70 -6.18 -7.11 -4.97
C VAL A 70 -4.96 -6.32 -4.48
N THR A 71 -3.89 -7.00 -4.07
CA THR A 71 -2.62 -6.35 -3.68
C THR A 71 -1.99 -5.61 -4.86
N LEU A 72 -1.99 -6.22 -6.06
CA LEU A 72 -1.49 -5.58 -7.27
C LEU A 72 -2.32 -4.33 -7.62
N LEU A 73 -3.65 -4.44 -7.60
CA LEU A 73 -4.55 -3.31 -7.86
C LEU A 73 -4.33 -2.19 -6.85
N SER A 74 -4.23 -2.52 -5.56
CA SER A 74 -3.94 -1.56 -4.50
C SER A 74 -2.60 -0.86 -4.74
N ALA A 75 -1.55 -1.59 -5.11
CA ALA A 75 -0.23 -1.02 -5.42
C ALA A 75 -0.28 -0.08 -6.64
N CYS A 76 -1.01 -0.44 -7.70
CA CYS A 76 -1.24 0.42 -8.87
C CYS A 76 -1.97 1.70 -8.47
N PHE A 77 -3.08 1.60 -7.73
CA PHE A 77 -3.83 2.77 -7.28
C PHE A 77 -2.96 3.69 -6.43
N ARG A 78 -2.17 3.14 -5.50
CA ARG A 78 -1.28 3.93 -4.65
C ARG A 78 -0.31 4.79 -5.47
N ILE A 79 0.32 4.20 -6.49
CA ILE A 79 1.23 4.93 -7.39
C ILE A 79 0.49 6.02 -8.15
N VAL A 80 -0.68 5.71 -8.71
CA VAL A 80 -1.49 6.68 -9.46
C VAL A 80 -1.89 7.85 -8.56
N PHE A 81 -2.30 7.60 -7.32
CA PHE A 81 -2.62 8.67 -6.37
C PHE A 81 -1.39 9.52 -6.04
N ILE A 82 -0.23 8.91 -5.77
CA ILE A 82 1.00 9.65 -5.51
C ILE A 82 1.37 10.52 -6.72
N ALA A 83 1.38 9.96 -7.93
CA ALA A 83 1.75 10.67 -9.15
C ALA A 83 0.77 11.82 -9.47
N THR A 84 -0.53 11.61 -9.26
CA THR A 84 -1.55 12.64 -9.47
C THR A 84 -1.42 13.78 -8.46
N ILE A 85 -1.20 13.49 -7.17
CA ILE A 85 -0.96 14.53 -6.15
C ILE A 85 0.28 15.36 -6.52
N VAL A 86 1.39 14.70 -6.86
CA VAL A 86 2.63 15.41 -7.24
C VAL A 86 2.43 16.24 -8.50
N GLY A 87 1.75 15.71 -9.52
CA GLY A 87 1.45 16.43 -10.76
C GLY A 87 0.60 17.68 -10.53
N ILE A 88 -0.44 17.60 -9.68
CA ILE A 88 -1.27 18.75 -9.32
C ILE A 88 -0.47 19.81 -8.55
N CYS A 89 0.39 19.36 -7.62
CA CYS A 89 1.23 20.25 -6.82
C CYS A 89 2.47 20.75 -7.56
N LYS A 90 2.71 20.31 -8.81
CA LYS A 90 3.92 20.60 -9.60
C LYS A 90 5.22 20.27 -8.85
N GLY A 91 5.19 19.21 -8.04
CA GLY A 91 6.37 18.72 -7.33
C GLY A 91 7.35 18.07 -8.31
N ASN A 92 8.64 18.17 -8.01
CA ASN A 92 9.69 17.62 -8.89
C ASN A 92 10.85 16.99 -8.11
N SER A 93 10.81 17.06 -6.78
CA SER A 93 11.82 16.49 -5.89
C SER A 93 11.33 15.18 -5.28
N LEU A 94 12.26 14.28 -4.92
CA LEU A 94 11.93 13.05 -4.19
C LEU A 94 11.10 13.32 -2.93
N HIS A 95 11.39 14.43 -2.24
CA HIS A 95 10.69 14.83 -1.03
C HIS A 95 9.19 15.11 -1.29
N ASP A 96 8.84 15.66 -2.46
CA ASP A 96 7.44 15.89 -2.84
C ASP A 96 6.69 14.56 -3.03
N TYR A 97 7.34 13.58 -3.65
CA TYR A 97 6.79 12.23 -3.81
C TYR A 97 6.65 11.50 -2.46
N GLN A 98 7.59 11.68 -1.54
CA GLN A 98 7.52 11.11 -0.20
C GLN A 98 6.38 11.73 0.62
N ASN A 99 6.20 13.05 0.56
CA ASN A 99 5.08 13.71 1.23
C ASN A 99 3.73 13.28 0.66
N ALA A 100 3.61 13.18 -0.66
CA ALA A 100 2.42 12.65 -1.31
C ALA A 100 2.14 11.20 -0.87
N ALA A 101 3.18 10.37 -0.77
CA ALA A 101 3.07 9.01 -0.25
C ALA A 101 2.57 8.94 1.19
N LEU A 102 3.09 9.79 2.08
CA LEU A 102 2.63 9.87 3.47
C LEU A 102 1.16 10.29 3.57
N LEU A 103 0.73 11.22 2.71
CA LEU A 103 -0.67 11.63 2.65
C LEU A 103 -1.58 10.48 2.19
N VAL A 104 -1.17 9.73 1.15
CA VAL A 104 -1.90 8.56 0.66
C VAL A 104 -1.96 7.45 1.71
N ALA A 105 -0.85 7.18 2.42
CA ALA A 105 -0.83 6.23 3.53
C ALA A 105 -1.77 6.66 4.66
N GLY A 106 -1.75 7.94 5.04
CA GLY A 106 -2.63 8.50 6.06
C GLY A 106 -4.11 8.27 5.74
N ILE A 107 -4.53 8.59 4.51
CA ILE A 107 -5.91 8.36 4.05
C ILE A 107 -6.27 6.87 4.08
N SER A 108 -5.36 6.01 3.62
CA SER A 108 -5.58 4.56 3.55
C SER A 108 -5.77 3.93 4.94
N CYS A 109 -5.09 4.47 5.96
CA CYS A 109 -5.19 4.02 7.34
C CYS A 109 -6.51 4.41 8.04
N VAL A 110 -7.22 5.45 7.58
CA VAL A 110 -8.49 5.91 8.20
C VAL A 110 -9.55 4.80 8.16
N SER A 111 -9.54 3.95 7.13
CA SER A 111 -10.53 2.87 6.96
C SER A 111 -10.28 1.62 7.82
N GLN A 112 -9.16 1.55 8.57
CA GLN A 112 -8.83 0.36 9.37
C GLN A 112 -9.60 0.27 10.71
N HIS A 113 -10.33 1.32 11.09
CA HIS A 113 -11.11 1.38 12.32
C HIS A 113 -12.62 1.23 12.06
N LEU A 114 -13.14 0.00 12.10
CA LEU A 114 -14.58 -0.28 12.05
C LEU A 114 -15.28 0.01 13.40
N SER A 115 -14.60 -0.17 14.54
CA SER A 115 -15.01 0.35 15.86
C SER A 115 -13.85 0.29 16.88
N ILE A 116 -13.79 1.23 17.83
CA ILE A 116 -12.79 1.26 18.91
C ILE A 116 -12.89 0.01 19.82
N GLN A 117 -14.05 -0.66 19.85
CA GLN A 117 -14.32 -1.83 20.68
C GLN A 117 -13.94 -3.17 20.02
N HIS A 118 -13.73 -3.19 18.70
CA HIS A 118 -13.30 -4.37 17.93
C HIS A 118 -11.85 -4.25 17.46
N GLN A 119 -11.01 -3.54 18.22
CA GLN A 119 -9.62 -3.32 17.85
C GLN A 119 -8.91 -4.65 17.59
N ARG A 120 -8.29 -4.74 16.40
CA ARG A 120 -7.25 -5.73 16.14
C ARG A 120 -6.19 -5.62 17.25
N PRO A 121 -5.52 -6.71 17.64
CA PRO A 121 -4.44 -6.63 18.62
C PRO A 121 -3.48 -5.50 18.20
N LEU A 122 -3.13 -4.60 19.13
CA LEU A 122 -2.32 -3.41 18.86
C LEU A 122 -1.08 -3.69 17.98
N PRO A 123 -0.35 -4.82 18.14
CA PRO A 123 0.75 -5.19 17.25
C PRO A 123 0.35 -5.37 15.79
N LEU A 124 -0.84 -5.91 15.52
CA LEU A 124 -1.34 -6.14 14.17
C LEU A 124 -1.83 -4.84 13.52
N LEU A 125 -2.44 -3.94 14.30
CA LEU A 125 -2.75 -2.58 13.85
C LEU A 125 -1.47 -1.81 13.50
N ALA A 126 -0.44 -1.88 14.36
CA ALA A 126 0.86 -1.26 14.09
C ALA A 126 1.53 -1.86 12.84
N ALA A 127 1.41 -3.17 12.64
CA ALA A 127 1.92 -3.83 11.44
C ALA A 127 1.17 -3.41 10.16
N ASP A 128 -0.14 -3.21 10.24
CA ASP A 128 -0.96 -2.75 9.11
C ASP A 128 -0.64 -1.27 8.75
N VAL A 129 -0.53 -0.40 9.75
CA VAL A 129 -0.14 1.01 9.54
C VAL A 129 1.31 1.11 9.04
N GLY A 130 2.22 0.35 9.63
CA GLY A 130 3.62 0.30 9.22
C GLY A 130 3.77 -0.19 7.79
N TYR A 131 3.00 -1.21 7.40
CA TYR A 131 2.94 -1.68 6.02
C TYR A 131 2.52 -0.57 5.06
N GLU A 132 1.42 0.12 5.34
CA GLU A 132 0.91 1.18 4.45
C GLU A 132 1.90 2.32 4.27
N VAL A 133 2.54 2.76 5.35
CA VAL A 133 3.56 3.82 5.29
C VAL A 133 4.77 3.38 4.47
N ILE A 134 5.35 2.21 4.77
CA ILE A 134 6.56 1.75 4.08
C ILE A 134 6.25 1.40 2.62
N ALA A 135 5.11 0.80 2.34
CA ALA A 135 4.70 0.49 0.97
C ALA A 135 4.46 1.76 0.14
N ALA A 136 3.90 2.82 0.74
CA ALA A 136 3.76 4.13 0.09
C ALA A 136 5.11 4.82 -0.16
N LEU A 137 6.03 4.78 0.80
CA LEU A 137 7.38 5.31 0.62
C LEU A 137 8.19 4.52 -0.42
N LEU A 138 8.01 3.20 -0.46
CA LEU A 138 8.62 2.35 -1.48
C LEU A 138 8.02 2.64 -2.86
N ALA A 139 6.71 2.88 -2.95
CA ALA A 139 6.04 3.29 -4.18
C ALA A 139 6.57 4.63 -4.70
N SER A 140 6.70 5.65 -3.85
CA SER A 140 7.24 6.95 -4.24
C SER A 140 8.70 6.86 -4.67
N LEU A 141 9.53 6.12 -3.93
CA LEU A 141 10.94 5.92 -4.25
C LEU A 141 11.11 5.22 -5.59
N THR A 142 10.42 4.09 -5.80
CA THR A 142 10.53 3.30 -7.03
C THR A 142 10.00 4.06 -8.24
N TYR A 143 8.85 4.73 -8.11
CA TYR A 143 8.30 5.55 -9.19
C TYR A 143 9.24 6.71 -9.57
N TYR A 144 9.74 7.45 -8.58
CA TYR A 144 10.67 8.56 -8.81
C TYR A 144 12.00 8.09 -9.42
N ALA A 145 12.56 6.98 -8.92
CA ALA A 145 13.82 6.43 -9.44
C ALA A 145 13.69 6.02 -10.91
N ILE A 146 12.60 5.34 -11.29
CA ILE A 146 12.39 4.90 -12.68
C ILE A 146 12.13 6.10 -13.60
N MET A 147 11.35 7.07 -13.11
CA MET A 147 11.07 8.31 -13.84
C MET A 147 12.35 9.14 -14.09
N THR A 148 13.22 9.28 -13.07
CA THR A 148 14.45 10.07 -13.19
C THR A 148 15.52 9.39 -14.04
N VAL A 149 15.61 8.06 -14.01
CA VAL A 149 16.57 7.30 -14.83
C VAL A 149 16.10 7.17 -16.29
N ASN A 150 14.89 7.63 -16.63
CA ASN A 150 14.34 7.60 -17.99
C ASN A 150 14.36 6.18 -18.60
N VAL A 151 14.06 5.16 -17.79
CA VAL A 151 14.16 3.75 -18.23
C VAL A 151 13.08 3.39 -19.27
N PHE A 152 12.09 4.25 -19.53
CA PHE A 152 11.07 4.09 -20.59
C PHE A 152 10.54 5.43 -21.09
#